data_AF-K1SPV6-F1
#
_entry.id   AF-K1SPV6-F1
#
_cell.length_a   1.000
_cell.length_b   1.000
_cell.length_c   1.000
_cell.angle_alpha   90.00
_cell.angle_beta   90.00
_cell.angle_gamma   90.00
#
_symmetry.space_group_name_H-M   'P 1'
#
loop_
_entity.id
_entity.type
_entity.pdbx_description
1 polymer ?
#
loop_
_entity_poly.entity_id
_entity_poly.type
_entity_poly.pdbx_seq_one_letter_code
_entity_poly.pdbx_strand_id
1 'polypeptide(L)'
;MEKVTIAGKCCESGDLIQEDAMIQEAAPGDTLAVFSTGAYNYSMSSNYNRIPKPPIVMVKAGSSRVIVKRETYDDLIKNDV
;
A
#
# COMPACT_ATOMS: atom_id res chain seq x y z
N MET A 1 3.46 -18.66 15.34
CA MET A 1 2.72 -18.16 14.17
C MET A 1 1.26 -18.15 14.52
N GLU A 2 0.54 -17.11 14.13
CA GLU A 2 -0.90 -16.95 14.35
C GLU A 2 -1.63 -16.79 13.03
N LYS A 3 -2.91 -17.19 13.00
CA LYS A 3 -3.80 -17.05 11.85
C LYS A 3 -4.60 -15.76 11.98
N VAL A 4 -4.44 -14.84 11.03
CA VAL A 4 -5.06 -13.51 11.04
C VAL A 4 -5.57 -13.09 9.66
N THR A 5 -6.45 -12.08 9.62
CA THR A 5 -6.81 -11.39 8.38
C THR A 5 -6.13 -10.03 8.34
N ILE A 6 -5.40 -9.76 7.25
CA ILE A 6 -4.71 -8.49 7.03
C ILE A 6 -5.64 -7.58 6.22
N ALA A 7 -6.12 -6.52 6.87
CA ALA A 7 -6.97 -5.50 6.24
C ALA A 7 -6.18 -4.22 5.91
N GLY A 8 -6.70 -3.45 4.97
CA GLY A 8 -6.27 -2.08 4.71
C GLY A 8 -6.91 -1.09 5.69
N LYS A 9 -6.93 0.19 5.31
CA LYS A 9 -7.42 1.31 6.14
C LYS A 9 -8.66 2.00 5.59
N CYS A 10 -9.21 1.50 4.49
CA CYS A 10 -10.42 2.04 3.90
C CYS A 10 -11.63 1.68 4.77
N CYS A 11 -12.67 2.51 4.69
CA CYS A 11 -13.92 2.32 5.40
C CYS A 11 -14.84 1.37 4.62
N GLU A 12 -14.31 0.21 4.26
CA GLU A 12 -14.99 -0.81 3.47
C GLU A 12 -14.59 -2.18 4.03
N SER A 13 -15.58 -3.02 4.35
CA SER A 13 -15.34 -4.35 4.93
C SER A 13 -14.54 -5.27 3.99
N GLY A 14 -14.58 -5.01 2.68
CA GLY A 14 -13.84 -5.73 1.66
C GLY A 14 -12.42 -5.22 1.41
N ASP A 15 -11.93 -4.21 2.15
CA ASP A 15 -10.54 -3.73 2.05
C ASP A 15 -9.59 -4.72 2.73
N LEU A 16 -9.42 -5.89 2.11
CA LEU A 16 -8.63 -7.00 2.60
C LEU A 16 -7.41 -7.20 1.69
N ILE A 17 -6.23 -7.27 2.30
CA ILE A 17 -4.96 -7.56 1.60
C ILE A 17 -4.76 -9.06 1.50
N GLN A 18 -5.01 -9.79 2.59
CA GLN A 18 -4.92 -11.25 2.64
C GLN A 18 -5.76 -11.79 3.79
N GLU A 19 -6.69 -12.69 3.47
CA GLU A 19 -7.44 -13.44 4.47
C GLU A 19 -6.65 -14.66 4.94
N ASP A 20 -6.88 -15.06 6.19
CA ASP A 20 -6.35 -16.31 6.75
C ASP A 20 -4.83 -16.47 6.67
N ALA A 21 -4.10 -15.35 6.74
CA ALA A 21 -2.65 -15.30 6.71
C ALA A 21 -2.02 -15.90 7.98
N MET A 22 -0.97 -16.70 7.80
CA MET A 22 -0.16 -17.21 8.90
C MET A 22 1.08 -16.31 9.06
N ILE A 23 1.16 -15.55 10.15
CA ILE A 23 2.27 -14.61 10.41
C ILE A 23 2.90 -14.83 11.79
N GLN A 24 4.03 -14.18 12.04
CA GLN A 24 4.54 -13.98 13.40
C GLN A 24 3.64 -12.99 14.14
N GLU A 25 3.66 -13.02 15.48
CA GLU A 25 2.94 -12.02 16.28
C GLU A 25 3.37 -10.62 15.86
N ALA A 26 2.40 -9.78 15.50
CA ALA A 26 2.65 -8.44 14.99
C ALA A 26 2.20 -7.38 16.01
N ALA A 27 2.99 -6.32 16.15
CA ALA A 27 2.69 -5.17 16.97
C ALA A 27 2.60 -3.89 16.13
N PRO A 28 1.92 -2.83 16.63
CA PRO A 28 1.97 -1.52 16.00
C PRO A 28 3.42 -1.05 15.80
N GLY A 29 3.77 -0.74 14.56
CA GLY A 29 5.14 -0.36 14.16
C GLY A 29 5.87 -1.41 13.32
N ASP A 30 5.41 -2.66 13.33
CA ASP A 30 5.96 -3.71 12.47
C ASP A 30 5.66 -3.47 10.98
N THR A 31 6.48 -4.06 10.11
CA THR A 31 6.33 -3.95 8.65
C THR A 31 6.01 -5.30 8.04
N LEU A 32 4.90 -5.38 7.31
CA LEU A 32 4.54 -6.51 6.47
C LEU A 32 4.95 -6.26 5.02
N ALA A 33 5.49 -7.28 4.36
CA ALA A 33 5.85 -7.24 2.95
C ALA A 33 4.93 -8.15 2.14
N VAL A 34 4.22 -7.57 1.16
CA VAL A 34 3.40 -8.30 0.19
C VAL A 34 4.22 -8.52 -1.07
N PHE A 35 4.48 -9.78 -1.41
CA PHE A 35 5.26 -10.14 -2.58
C PHE A 35 4.42 -10.18 -3.85
N SER A 36 5.10 -10.23 -5.01
CA SER A 36 4.47 -10.33 -6.33
C SER A 36 3.55 -9.15 -6.69
N THR A 37 3.82 -7.97 -6.14
CA THR A 37 3.00 -6.78 -6.36
C THR A 37 3.37 -5.95 -7.60
N GLY A 38 4.31 -6.42 -8.41
CA GLY A 38 4.90 -5.65 -9.53
C GLY A 38 3.99 -5.42 -10.74
N ALA A 39 2.94 -6.22 -10.92
CA ALA A 39 1.96 -6.07 -11.99
C ALA A 39 0.57 -5.80 -11.39
N TYR A 40 -0.24 -5.01 -12.11
CA TYR A 40 -1.65 -4.72 -11.82
C TYR A 40 -1.99 -4.03 -10.48
N ASN A 41 -1.06 -3.86 -9.53
CA ASN A 41 -1.37 -3.16 -8.28
C ASN A 41 -1.32 -1.64 -8.42
N TYR A 42 -0.14 -1.08 -8.72
CA TYR A 42 -0.02 0.38 -8.86
C TYR A 42 -0.90 0.92 -9.99
N SER A 43 -1.00 0.18 -11.11
CA SER A 43 -1.83 0.58 -12.25
C SER A 43 -3.33 0.58 -11.95
N MET A 44 -3.80 -0.24 -11.00
CA MET A 44 -5.20 -0.27 -10.56
C MET A 44 -5.43 0.53 -9.26
N SER A 45 -4.40 1.18 -8.74
CA SER A 45 -4.54 2.01 -7.53
C SER A 45 -5.50 3.18 -7.76
N SER A 46 -6.26 3.52 -6.72
CA SER A 46 -7.22 4.62 -6.70
C SER A 46 -6.94 5.56 -5.52
N ASN A 47 -7.67 6.67 -5.48
CA ASN A 47 -7.71 7.56 -4.31
C ASN A 47 -8.95 7.31 -3.46
N TYR A 48 -9.42 6.05 -3.38
CA TYR A 48 -10.54 5.68 -2.52
C TYR A 48 -10.28 6.16 -1.09
N ASN A 49 -11.31 6.71 -0.45
CA ASN A 49 -11.23 7.42 0.84
C ASN A 49 -10.19 8.57 0.89
N ARG A 50 -9.94 9.23 -0.25
CA ARG A 50 -8.95 10.32 -0.39
C ARG A 50 -7.57 9.92 0.13
N ILE A 51 -7.17 8.68 -0.11
CA ILE A 51 -5.84 8.17 0.25
C ILE A 51 -4.87 8.53 -0.88
N PRO A 52 -3.75 9.23 -0.61
CA PRO A 52 -2.75 9.51 -1.63
C PRO A 52 -2.01 8.23 -2.06
N LYS A 53 -1.76 8.08 -3.37
CA LYS A 53 -1.04 6.92 -3.89
C LYS A 53 0.39 6.83 -3.34
N PRO A 54 0.89 5.62 -3.04
CA PRO A 54 2.22 5.42 -2.48
C PRO A 54 3.32 5.72 -3.52
N PRO A 55 4.56 6.01 -3.09
CA PRO A 55 5.68 6.13 -4.01
C PRO A 55 6.09 4.75 -4.53
N ILE A 56 6.74 4.73 -5.71
CA ILE A 56 7.48 3.56 -6.19
C ILE A 56 8.97 3.84 -6.06
N VAL A 57 9.71 2.91 -5.45
CA VAL A 57 11.16 2.96 -5.28
C VAL A 57 11.81 1.87 -6.13
N MET A 58 12.82 2.26 -6.91
CA MET A 58 13.68 1.36 -7.66
C MET A 58 14.95 1.11 -6.85
N VAL A 59 15.31 -0.15 -6.66
CA VAL A 59 16.58 -0.56 -6.03
C VAL A 59 17.43 -1.27 -7.07
N LYS A 60 18.69 -0.85 -7.23
CA LYS A 60 19.65 -1.47 -8.13
C LYS A 60 21.05 -1.34 -7.54
N ALA A 61 21.78 -2.45 -7.45
CA ALA A 61 23.17 -2.51 -6.99
C ALA A 61 23.41 -1.76 -5.67
N GLY A 62 22.58 -2.01 -4.65
CA GLY A 62 22.70 -1.39 -3.32
C GLY A 62 22.26 0.07 -3.23
N SER A 63 21.86 0.69 -4.33
CA SER A 63 21.33 2.07 -4.35
C SER A 63 19.82 2.07 -4.59
N SER A 64 19.12 3.02 -3.98
CA SER A 64 17.67 3.22 -4.15
C SER A 64 17.36 4.62 -4.67
N ARG A 65 16.28 4.75 -5.44
CA ARG A 65 15.72 6.05 -5.86
C ARG A 65 14.22 5.96 -6.05
N VAL A 66 13.54 7.07 -5.79
CA VAL A 66 12.11 7.22 -6.10
C VAL A 66 11.95 7.32 -7.63
N ILE A 67 11.06 6.51 -8.20
CA ILE A 67 10.73 6.53 -9.63
C ILE A 67 9.30 7.02 -9.89
N VAL A 68 8.44 6.93 -8.88
CA VAL A 68 7.13 7.58 -8.85
C VAL A 68 6.97 8.24 -7.48
N LYS A 69 6.70 9.54 -7.46
CA LYS A 69 6.54 10.30 -6.23
C LYS A 69 5.24 9.89 -5.53
N ARG A 70 5.25 9.94 -4.19
CA ARG A 70 4.03 9.84 -3.38
C ARG A 70 3.13 11.01 -3.72
N GLU A 71 1.83 10.78 -3.85
CA GLU A 71 0.86 11.87 -3.97
C GLU A 71 0.72 12.63 -2.64
N THR A 72 0.46 13.92 -2.75
CA THR A 72 0.16 14.83 -1.65
C THR A 72 -1.36 15.03 -1.54
N TYR A 73 -1.82 15.70 -0.48
CA TYR A 73 -3.22 16.11 -0.41
C TYR A 73 -3.59 17.13 -1.49
N ASP A 74 -2.64 17.97 -1.92
CA ASP A 74 -2.85 18.91 -3.03
C ASP A 74 -3.08 18.18 -4.35
N ASP A 75 -2.38 17.05 -4.58
CA ASP A 75 -2.59 16.21 -5.76
C ASP A 75 -4.02 15.64 -5.82
N LEU A 76 -4.66 15.41 -4.67
CA LEU A 76 -6.02 14.88 -4.59
C LEU A 76 -7.08 15.91 -4.99
N ILE A 77 -6.85 17.18 -4.67
CA ILE A 77 -7.82 18.28 -4.87
C ILE A 77 -7.52 19.10 -6.11
N LYS A 78 -6.46 18.79 -6.86
CA LYS A 78 -6.01 19.57 -8.02
C LYS A 78 -7.06 19.79 -9.11
N ASN A 79 -8.12 18.99 -9.12
CA ASN A 79 -9.21 19.04 -10.09
C ASN A 79 -10.55 19.50 -9.48
N ASP A 80 -10.58 19.84 -8.18
CA ASP A 80 -11.78 20.40 -7.53
C ASP A 80 -12.01 21.83 -8.09
N VAL A 81 -13.27 22.23 -8.31
CA VAL A 81 -13.68 23.52 -8.92
C VAL A 81 -14.65 24.27 -8.03
#